data_AF-A0A091F620-F1
#
_entry.id   AF-A0A091F620-F1
#
_cell.length_a   1.000
_cell.length_b   1.000
_cell.length_c   1.000
_cell.angle_alpha   90.00
_cell.angle_beta   90.00
_cell.angle_gamma   90.00
#
_symmetry.space_group_name_H-M   'P 1'
#
loop_
_entity.id
_entity.type
_entity.pdbx_description
1 polymer ?
#
loop_
_entity_poly.entity_id
_entity_poly.type
_entity_poly.pdbx_seq_one_letter_code
_entity_poly.pdbx_strand_id
1 'polypeptide(L)'
;VELGLYYESLCPACREFLVMELFSTWLLLPEEMLDITLVPYGNAQERNVSGRLDFECQHGPEECLGNMIEACLMHEAKNFSTYFPVIFCLESGSSVTKNLEACLQIYAPELDSGRIAACVRGDTGVALMHRNAQLTEALDPPHQYVPWITVNGLQAQAQASLLGLVCQLYQ
;
A
#
# COMPACT_ATOMS: atom_id res chain seq x y z
N VAL A 1 -5.64 -17.43 -2.93
CA VAL A 1 -4.80 -17.22 -1.73
C VAL A 1 -4.89 -15.77 -1.35
N GLU A 2 -5.22 -15.44 -0.10
CA GLU A 2 -5.32 -14.06 0.35
C GLU A 2 -3.95 -13.58 0.84
N LEU A 3 -3.50 -12.41 0.38
CA LEU A 3 -2.27 -11.77 0.82
C LEU A 3 -2.56 -10.34 1.28
N GLY A 4 -2.15 -10.02 2.51
CA GLY A 4 -2.13 -8.65 3.02
C GLY A 4 -0.69 -8.14 3.12
N LEU A 5 -0.41 -6.98 2.52
CA LEU A 5 0.86 -6.27 2.65
C LEU A 5 0.62 -4.98 3.45
N TYR A 6 1.24 -4.91 4.63
CA TYR A 6 1.27 -3.71 5.48
C TYR A 6 2.66 -3.08 5.36
N TYR A 7 2.72 -1.84 4.90
CA TYR A 7 3.96 -1.24 4.43
C TYR A 7 3.96 0.29 4.57
N GLU A 8 5.12 0.89 4.32
CA GLU A 8 5.32 2.34 4.32
C GLU A 8 5.99 2.77 3.02
N SER A 9 5.54 3.89 2.45
CA SER A 9 5.92 4.32 1.10
C SER A 9 7.39 4.71 0.95
N LEU A 10 8.14 4.94 2.04
CA LEU A 10 9.57 5.24 1.97
C LEU A 10 10.45 4.15 2.58
N CYS A 11 9.88 3.05 3.10
CA CYS A 11 10.66 1.95 3.64
C CYS A 11 11.33 1.14 2.51
N PRO A 12 12.68 1.06 2.45
CA PRO A 12 13.37 0.39 1.35
C PRO A 12 12.97 -1.08 1.15
N ALA A 13 12.82 -1.84 2.23
CA ALA A 13 12.42 -3.25 2.16
C ALA A 13 10.96 -3.42 1.71
N CYS A 14 10.08 -2.47 2.04
CA CYS A 14 8.70 -2.48 1.56
C CYS A 14 8.65 -2.30 0.06
N ARG A 15 9.41 -1.32 -0.44
CA ARG A 15 9.51 -1.00 -1.86
C ARG A 15 10.09 -2.16 -2.66
N GLU A 16 11.18 -2.75 -2.16
CA GLU A 16 11.79 -3.92 -2.77
C GLU A 16 10.80 -5.09 -2.86
N PHE A 17 10.12 -5.43 -1.76
CA PHE A 17 9.13 -6.51 -1.78
C PHE A 17 7.96 -6.22 -2.72
N LEU A 18 7.38 -5.01 -2.68
CA LEU A 18 6.25 -4.64 -3.53
C LEU A 18 6.61 -4.72 -5.01
N VAL A 19 7.76 -4.15 -5.39
CA VAL A 19 8.20 -4.03 -6.79
C VAL A 19 8.73 -5.35 -7.33
N MET A 20 9.58 -6.04 -6.56
CA MET A 20 10.32 -7.20 -7.06
C MET A 20 9.61 -8.54 -6.82
N GLU A 21 8.87 -8.68 -5.72
CA GLU A 21 8.22 -9.95 -5.34
C GLU A 21 6.71 -9.92 -5.60
N LEU A 22 6.00 -8.94 -5.05
CA LEU A 22 4.53 -8.92 -5.10
C LEU A 22 4.00 -8.61 -6.49
N PHE A 23 4.49 -7.54 -7.13
CA PHE A 23 4.04 -7.15 -8.45
C PHE A 23 4.39 -8.19 -9.51
N SER A 24 5.61 -8.76 -9.45
CA SER A 24 6.04 -9.82 -10.36
C SER A 24 5.21 -11.10 -10.18
N THR A 25 4.91 -11.50 -8.94
CA THR A 25 4.04 -12.65 -8.65
C THR A 25 2.63 -12.42 -9.17
N TRP A 26 2.06 -11.23 -8.96
CA TRP A 26 0.73 -10.87 -9.45
C TRP A 26 0.65 -10.93 -10.98
N LEU A 27 1.69 -10.51 -11.71
CA LEU A 27 1.73 -10.60 -13.18
C LEU A 27 1.81 -12.05 -13.70
N LEU A 28 2.43 -12.96 -12.94
CA LEU A 28 2.68 -14.33 -13.37
C LEU A 28 1.52 -15.28 -13.06
N LEU A 29 0.67 -14.93 -12.10
CA LEU A 29 -0.43 -15.76 -11.66
C LEU A 29 -1.76 -15.37 -12.33
N PRO A 30 -2.66 -16.34 -12.58
CA PRO A 30 -4.07 -16.07 -12.84
C PRO A 30 -4.68 -15.22 -11.72
N GLU A 31 -5.62 -14.34 -12.08
CA GLU A 31 -6.27 -13.39 -11.15
C GLU A 31 -6.93 -14.10 -9.97
N GLU A 32 -7.45 -15.31 -10.18
CA GLU A 32 -8.15 -16.09 -9.15
C GLU A 32 -7.20 -16.70 -8.10
N MET A 33 -5.90 -16.78 -8.40
CA MET A 33 -4.92 -17.43 -7.51
C MET A 33 -4.51 -16.56 -6.33
N LEU A 34 -4.54 -15.24 -6.48
CA LEU A 34 -3.96 -14.30 -5.52
C LEU A 34 -4.85 -13.06 -5.35
N ASP A 35 -5.46 -12.94 -4.18
CA ASP A 35 -6.20 -11.75 -3.76
C ASP A 35 -5.30 -10.90 -2.86
N ILE A 36 -5.07 -9.64 -3.23
CA ILE A 36 -4.07 -8.77 -2.60
C ILE A 36 -4.76 -7.59 -1.92
N THR A 37 -4.48 -7.41 -0.64
CA THR A 37 -4.81 -6.20 0.11
C THR A 37 -3.53 -5.42 0.41
N LEU A 38 -3.52 -4.14 0.04
CA LEU A 38 -2.44 -3.19 0.35
C LEU A 38 -2.88 -2.28 1.50
N VAL A 39 -2.00 -2.07 2.48
CA VAL A 39 -2.27 -1.21 3.64
C VAL A 39 -1.07 -0.26 3.84
N PRO A 40 -1.04 0.89 3.12
CA PRO A 40 0.00 1.91 3.32
C PRO A 40 -0.25 2.64 4.64
N TYR A 41 0.57 2.33 5.65
CA TYR A 41 0.57 2.94 6.98
C TYR A 41 1.82 2.51 7.76
N GLY A 42 2.03 1.19 7.89
CA GLY A 42 3.18 0.55 8.52
C GLY A 42 3.43 1.00 9.95
N ASN A 43 4.61 1.54 10.23
CA ASN A 43 4.98 2.02 11.57
C ASN A 43 4.57 3.47 11.86
N ALA A 44 3.72 4.08 11.03
CA ALA A 44 3.15 5.37 11.34
C ALA A 44 2.40 5.33 12.69
N GLN A 45 2.32 6.49 13.34
CA GLN A 45 1.57 6.68 14.57
C GLN A 45 0.48 7.70 14.34
N GLU A 46 -0.75 7.34 14.70
CA GLU A 46 -1.86 8.28 14.72
C GLU A 46 -1.87 9.08 16.03
N ARG A 47 -2.13 10.37 15.92
CA ARG A 47 -2.23 11.29 17.06
C ARG A 47 -3.45 12.18 16.92
N ASN A 48 -4.08 12.49 18.05
CA ASN A 48 -5.13 13.50 18.10
C ASN A 48 -4.53 14.86 18.49
N VAL A 49 -4.51 15.79 17.53
CA VAL A 49 -4.03 17.16 17.71
C VAL A 49 -5.21 18.10 17.64
N SER A 50 -5.66 18.60 18.80
CA SER A 50 -6.76 19.57 18.92
C SER A 50 -8.07 19.10 18.28
N GLY A 51 -8.39 17.80 18.38
CA GLY A 51 -9.62 17.23 17.82
C GLY A 51 -9.50 16.78 16.36
N ARG A 52 -8.32 16.90 15.75
CA ARG A 52 -8.02 16.41 14.40
C ARG A 52 -7.00 15.28 14.45
N LEU A 53 -7.22 14.23 13.68
CA LEU A 53 -6.23 13.16 13.51
C LEU A 53 -5.06 13.67 12.66
N ASP A 54 -3.87 13.36 13.13
CA ASP A 54 -2.58 13.65 12.51
C ASP A 54 -1.71 12.39 12.53
N PHE A 55 -0.74 12.30 11.63
CA PHE A 55 0.07 11.09 11.44
C PHE A 55 1.56 11.43 11.48
N GLU A 56 2.31 10.69 12.29
CA GLU A 56 3.78 10.75 12.33
C GLU A 56 4.36 9.47 11.75
N CYS A 57 5.24 9.60 10.75
CA CYS A 57 5.85 8.47 10.04
C CYS A 57 7.37 8.45 10.25
N GLN A 58 7.98 7.26 10.16
CA GLN A 58 9.39 7.06 10.52
C GLN A 58 10.36 7.79 9.60
N HIS A 59 10.02 7.91 8.32
CA HIS A 59 10.79 8.62 7.31
C HIS A 59 10.28 10.06 7.09
N GLY A 60 9.53 10.59 8.05
CA GLY A 60 9.08 11.98 8.09
C GLY A 60 7.84 12.29 7.25
N PRO A 61 7.52 13.58 7.05
CA PRO A 61 6.26 14.00 6.43
C PRO A 61 6.08 13.56 4.97
N GLU A 62 7.18 13.32 4.23
CA GLU A 62 7.09 12.85 2.84
C GLU A 62 6.55 11.41 2.77
N GLU A 63 6.87 10.56 3.75
CA GLU A 63 6.28 9.22 3.85
C GLU A 63 4.80 9.28 4.22
N CYS A 64 4.41 10.10 5.19
CA CYS A 64 3.00 10.27 5.51
C CYS A 64 2.20 10.76 4.30
N LEU A 65 2.77 11.67 3.51
CA LEU A 65 2.16 12.13 2.27
C LEU A 65 2.10 11.00 1.22
N GLY A 66 3.15 10.19 1.08
CA GLY A 66 3.18 9.03 0.19
C GLY A 66 2.10 8.00 0.55
N ASN A 67 2.05 7.58 1.81
CA ASN A 67 1.02 6.68 2.33
C ASN A 67 -0.40 7.21 2.05
N MET A 68 -0.61 8.51 2.27
CA MET A 68 -1.89 9.20 2.00
C MET A 68 -2.24 9.21 0.50
N ILE A 69 -1.26 9.49 -0.37
CA ILE A 69 -1.45 9.47 -1.83
C ILE A 69 -1.88 8.08 -2.29
N GLU A 70 -1.22 7.03 -1.81
CA GLU A 70 -1.53 5.65 -2.19
C GLU A 70 -2.91 5.23 -1.68
N ALA A 71 -3.26 5.55 -0.43
CA ALA A 71 -4.59 5.30 0.11
C ALA A 71 -5.69 6.02 -0.69
N CYS A 72 -5.48 7.29 -1.04
CA CYS A 72 -6.42 8.08 -1.86
C CYS A 72 -6.50 7.58 -3.32
N LEU A 73 -5.38 7.16 -3.91
CA LEU A 73 -5.33 6.55 -5.24
C LEU A 73 -6.20 5.27 -5.26
N MET A 74 -6.04 4.40 -4.26
CA MET A 74 -6.87 3.19 -4.12
C MET A 74 -8.35 3.55 -4.00
N HIS A 75 -8.69 4.57 -3.21
CA HIS A 75 -10.06 5.04 -3.03
C HIS A 75 -10.71 5.55 -4.32
N GLU A 76 -10.00 6.39 -5.07
CA GLU A 76 -10.52 6.99 -6.31
C GLU A 76 -10.57 6.00 -7.47
N ALA A 77 -9.54 5.16 -7.62
CA ALA A 77 -9.45 4.17 -8.70
C ALA A 77 -10.39 2.98 -8.49
N LYS A 78 -10.61 2.56 -7.23
CA LYS A 78 -11.44 1.43 -6.77
C LYS A 78 -10.99 0.05 -7.23
N ASN A 79 -10.61 -0.10 -8.50
CA ASN A 79 -10.23 -1.37 -9.11
C ASN A 79 -8.76 -1.66 -8.84
N PHE A 80 -8.47 -2.84 -8.28
CA PHE A 80 -7.11 -3.29 -7.97
C PHE A 80 -6.19 -3.24 -9.18
N SER A 81 -6.64 -3.82 -10.30
CA SER A 81 -5.88 -3.85 -11.56
C SER A 81 -5.62 -2.47 -12.17
N THR A 82 -6.29 -1.41 -11.67
CA THR A 82 -6.02 -0.01 -12.06
C THR A 82 -5.00 0.63 -11.12
N TYR A 83 -5.21 0.59 -9.80
CA TYR A 83 -4.31 1.29 -8.88
C TYR A 83 -2.99 0.57 -8.63
N PHE A 84 -2.96 -0.77 -8.69
CA PHE A 84 -1.75 -1.50 -8.31
C PHE A 84 -0.56 -1.23 -9.25
N PRO A 85 -0.74 -1.17 -10.59
CA PRO A 85 0.33 -0.73 -11.49
C PRO A 85 0.78 0.73 -11.24
N VAL A 86 -0.13 1.62 -10.84
CA VAL A 86 0.23 3.01 -10.47
C VAL A 86 1.06 3.02 -9.18
N ILE A 87 0.69 2.26 -8.16
CA ILE A 87 1.47 2.12 -6.91
C ILE A 87 2.84 1.52 -7.21
N PHE A 88 2.91 0.46 -8.01
CA PHE A 88 4.18 -0.12 -8.47
C PHE A 88 5.10 0.95 -9.12
N CYS A 89 4.54 1.81 -9.98
CA CYS A 89 5.28 2.89 -10.61
C CYS A 89 5.79 3.93 -9.61
N LEU A 90 4.94 4.36 -8.67
CA LEU A 90 5.31 5.28 -7.60
C LEU A 90 6.46 4.72 -6.77
N GLU A 91 6.33 3.46 -6.34
CA GLU A 91 7.26 2.77 -5.46
C GLU A 91 8.54 2.33 -6.17
N SER A 92 8.54 2.24 -7.50
CA SER A 92 9.75 2.08 -8.32
C SER A 92 10.49 3.40 -8.56
N GLY A 93 9.81 4.54 -8.37
CA GLY A 93 10.31 5.86 -8.71
C GLY A 93 11.27 6.47 -7.68
N SER A 94 11.91 7.58 -8.05
CA SER A 94 12.79 8.31 -7.11
C SER A 94 12.03 9.07 -6.01
N SER A 95 10.72 9.31 -6.18
CA SER A 95 9.85 9.96 -5.20
C SER A 95 8.39 9.58 -5.42
N VAL A 96 7.78 8.95 -4.41
CA VAL A 96 6.36 8.56 -4.40
C VAL A 96 5.46 9.79 -4.56
N THR A 97 5.82 10.92 -3.93
CA THR A 97 4.95 12.10 -3.90
C THR A 97 5.01 12.95 -5.17
N LYS A 98 6.09 12.84 -5.97
CA LYS A 98 6.30 13.69 -7.16
C LYS A 98 5.96 12.99 -8.48
N ASN A 99 5.90 11.66 -8.49
CA ASN A 99 5.73 10.88 -9.71
C ASN A 99 4.26 10.53 -10.03
N LEU A 100 3.30 10.93 -9.19
CA LEU A 100 1.88 10.57 -9.35
C LEU A 100 1.34 10.86 -10.76
N GLU A 101 1.53 12.07 -11.26
CA GLU A 101 1.02 12.46 -12.59
C GLU A 101 1.62 11.60 -13.71
N ALA A 102 2.93 11.35 -13.67
CA ALA A 102 3.61 10.52 -14.67
C ALA A 102 3.13 9.06 -14.61
N CYS A 103 2.96 8.50 -13.40
CA CYS A 103 2.48 7.15 -13.22
C CYS A 103 1.01 6.98 -13.64
N LEU A 104 0.16 7.98 -13.35
CA LEU A 104 -1.23 8.00 -13.83
C LEU A 104 -1.28 8.04 -15.35
N GLN A 105 -0.50 8.89 -16.01
CA GLN A 105 -0.47 8.96 -17.48
C GLN A 105 -0.12 7.62 -18.14
N ILE A 106 0.71 6.79 -17.49
CA ILE A 106 1.13 5.50 -18.03
C ILE A 106 0.08 4.41 -17.77
N TYR A 107 -0.46 4.35 -16.55
CA TYR A 107 -1.23 3.19 -16.09
C TYR A 107 -2.74 3.44 -15.89
N ALA A 108 -3.15 4.69 -15.70
CA ALA A 108 -4.55 5.08 -15.46
C ALA A 108 -4.84 6.51 -15.95
N PRO A 109 -4.65 6.82 -17.26
CA PRO A 109 -4.75 8.19 -17.78
C PRO A 109 -6.16 8.80 -17.68
N GLU A 110 -7.18 7.97 -17.49
CA GLU A 110 -8.56 8.38 -17.25
C GLU A 110 -8.84 8.83 -15.81
N LEU A 111 -7.94 8.56 -14.88
CA LEU A 111 -8.11 8.92 -13.47
C LEU A 111 -7.76 10.40 -13.25
N ASP A 112 -8.69 11.13 -12.65
CA ASP A 112 -8.52 12.57 -12.37
C ASP A 112 -7.58 12.77 -11.16
N SER A 113 -6.34 13.19 -11.43
CA SER A 113 -5.35 13.49 -10.39
C SER A 113 -5.79 14.62 -9.45
N GLY A 114 -6.70 15.49 -9.90
CA GLY A 114 -7.34 16.52 -9.08
C GLY A 114 -8.21 15.95 -7.98
N ARG A 115 -8.90 14.83 -8.23
CA ARG A 115 -9.70 14.13 -7.21
C ARG A 115 -8.82 13.46 -6.16
N ILE A 116 -7.73 12.84 -6.58
CA ILE A 116 -6.73 12.27 -5.66
C ILE A 116 -6.15 13.38 -4.78
N ALA A 117 -5.75 14.50 -5.39
CA ALA A 117 -5.23 15.65 -4.66
C ALA A 117 -6.26 16.29 -3.71
N ALA A 118 -7.56 16.23 -4.03
CA ALA A 118 -8.63 16.66 -3.14
C ALA A 118 -8.81 15.71 -1.96
N CYS A 119 -8.75 14.39 -2.20
CA CYS A 119 -8.76 13.37 -1.16
C CYS A 119 -7.60 13.55 -0.17
N VAL A 120 -6.37 13.71 -0.68
CA VAL A 120 -5.14 13.87 0.14
C VAL A 120 -5.22 15.08 1.07
N ARG A 121 -5.85 16.17 0.63
CA ARG A 121 -5.99 17.42 1.41
C ARG A 121 -7.23 17.44 2.30
N GLY A 122 -8.16 16.50 2.10
CA GLY A 122 -9.47 16.49 2.71
C GLY A 122 -9.61 15.45 3.82
N ASP A 123 -10.80 15.45 4.44
CA ASP A 123 -11.11 14.51 5.53
C ASP A 123 -11.20 13.06 5.04
N THR A 124 -11.45 12.84 3.74
CA THR A 124 -11.41 11.51 3.13
C THR A 124 -10.05 10.85 3.30
N GLY A 125 -8.96 11.55 2.99
CA GLY A 125 -7.61 11.03 3.19
C GLY A 125 -7.34 10.68 4.66
N VAL A 126 -7.71 11.59 5.57
CA VAL A 126 -7.56 11.36 7.01
C VAL A 126 -8.33 10.10 7.46
N ALA A 127 -9.57 9.92 6.99
CA ALA A 127 -10.37 8.75 7.31
C ALA A 127 -9.78 7.44 6.73
N LEU A 128 -9.17 7.50 5.54
CA LEU A 128 -8.49 6.35 4.93
C LEU A 128 -7.23 5.97 5.71
N MET A 129 -6.39 6.94 6.09
CA MET A 129 -5.22 6.68 6.93
C MET A 129 -5.59 6.17 8.32
N HIS A 130 -6.66 6.70 8.93
CA HIS A 130 -7.20 6.17 10.19
C HIS A 130 -7.66 4.72 10.05
N ARG A 131 -8.35 4.38 8.95
CA ARG A 131 -8.73 3.00 8.66
C ARG A 131 -7.51 2.10 8.51
N ASN A 132 -6.46 2.56 7.83
CA ASN A 132 -5.23 1.78 7.68
C ASN A 132 -4.51 1.60 9.03
N ALA A 133 -4.55 2.61 9.92
CA ALA A 133 -4.08 2.49 11.30
C ALA A 133 -4.82 1.37 12.03
N GLN A 134 -6.15 1.38 12.01
CA GLN A 134 -6.98 0.35 12.64
C GLN A 134 -6.71 -1.06 12.09
N LEU A 135 -6.54 -1.19 10.77
CA LEU A 135 -6.20 -2.48 10.16
C LEU A 135 -4.83 -2.97 10.62
N THR A 136 -3.85 -2.07 10.73
CA THR A 136 -2.49 -2.40 11.14
C THR A 136 -2.44 -2.76 12.63
N GLU A 137 -3.13 -2.01 13.48
CA GLU A 137 -3.24 -2.26 14.94
C GLU A 137 -4.00 -3.56 15.26
N ALA A 138 -4.91 -3.98 14.38
CA ALA A 138 -5.67 -5.21 14.52
C ALA A 138 -4.88 -6.49 14.15
N LEU A 139 -3.63 -6.37 13.69
CA LEU A 139 -2.78 -7.52 13.41
C LEU A 139 -2.52 -8.35 14.68
N ASP A 140 -2.71 -9.66 14.57
CA ASP A 140 -2.41 -10.62 15.63
C ASP A 140 -1.50 -11.74 15.10
N PRO A 141 -0.23 -11.83 15.53
CA PRO A 141 0.42 -10.91 16.48
C PRO A 141 0.63 -9.51 15.87
N PRO A 142 0.78 -8.47 16.71
CA PRO A 142 1.16 -7.12 16.24
C PRO A 142 2.44 -7.18 15.40
N HIS A 143 2.50 -6.39 14.34
CA HIS A 143 3.69 -6.34 13.48
C HIS A 143 4.90 -5.84 14.27
N GLN A 144 6.07 -6.41 13.97
CA GLN A 144 7.34 -6.04 14.62
C GLN A 144 8.28 -5.28 13.69
N TYR A 145 7.95 -5.23 12.41
CA TYR A 145 8.70 -4.60 11.33
C TYR A 145 7.79 -4.45 10.11
N VAL A 146 8.26 -3.69 9.12
CA VAL A 146 7.66 -3.64 7.78
C VAL A 146 8.72 -4.02 6.72
N PRO A 147 8.32 -4.60 5.57
CA PRO A 147 6.96 -4.99 5.20
C PRO A 147 6.47 -6.15 6.08
N TRP A 148 5.21 -6.08 6.50
CA TRP A 148 4.55 -7.16 7.20
C TRP A 148 3.58 -7.86 6.24
N ILE A 149 3.87 -9.14 5.97
CA ILE A 149 3.11 -9.95 5.02
C ILE A 149 2.24 -10.94 5.80
N THR A 150 0.97 -10.97 5.43
CA THR A 150 0.01 -11.97 5.87
C THR A 150 -0.42 -12.82 4.69
N VAL A 151 -0.57 -14.13 4.91
CA VAL A 151 -1.10 -15.07 3.92
C VAL A 151 -2.23 -15.86 4.59
N ASN A 152 -3.43 -15.80 4.01
CA ASN A 152 -4.67 -16.35 4.58
C ASN A 152 -4.86 -15.92 6.05
N GLY A 153 -4.61 -14.64 6.34
CA GLY A 153 -4.76 -14.03 7.67
C GLY A 153 -3.63 -14.32 8.67
N LEU A 154 -2.64 -15.16 8.34
CA LEU A 154 -1.53 -15.49 9.22
C LEU A 154 -0.25 -14.79 8.78
N GLN A 155 0.57 -14.35 9.73
CA GLN A 155 1.91 -13.83 9.44
C GLN A 155 2.70 -14.87 8.64
N ALA A 156 3.28 -14.44 7.53
CA ALA A 156 4.08 -15.29 6.67
C ALA A 156 5.43 -14.65 6.38
N GLN A 157 6.50 -15.45 6.49
CA GLN A 157 7.80 -15.08 5.95
C GLN A 157 7.85 -15.39 4.45
N ALA A 158 7.17 -14.57 3.65
CA ALA A 158 7.06 -14.73 2.21
C ALA A 158 8.23 -14.12 1.41
N GLN A 159 9.24 -13.57 2.08
CA GLN A 159 10.33 -12.81 1.44
C GLN A 159 11.27 -13.67 0.58
N ALA A 160 11.27 -15.01 0.73
CA ALA A 160 12.19 -15.89 0.00
C ALA A 160 11.66 -16.36 -1.37
N SER A 161 10.35 -16.56 -1.50
CA SER A 161 9.67 -16.86 -2.78
C SER A 161 8.16 -16.76 -2.59
N LEU A 162 7.59 -15.60 -2.93
CA LEU A 162 6.14 -15.42 -2.83
C LEU A 162 5.39 -16.30 -3.84
N LEU A 163 5.85 -16.35 -5.09
CA LEU A 163 5.24 -17.15 -6.15
C LEU A 163 5.14 -18.63 -5.77
N GLY A 164 6.22 -19.22 -5.25
CA GLY A 164 6.24 -20.62 -4.83
C GLY A 164 5.25 -20.90 -3.71
N LEU A 165 5.16 -19.98 -2.73
CA LEU A 165 4.22 -20.07 -1.62
C LEU A 165 2.77 -20.03 -2.11
N VAL A 166 2.43 -19.11 -3.01
CA VAL A 166 1.06 -18.99 -3.55
C VAL A 166 0.69 -20.24 -4.35
N CYS A 167 1.57 -20.73 -5.21
CA CYS A 167 1.35 -21.97 -5.96
C CYS A 167 1.15 -23.19 -5.06
N GLN A 168 1.81 -23.25 -3.90
CA GLN A 168 1.65 -24.35 -2.95
C GLN A 168 0.31 -24.28 -2.21
N LEU A 169 -0.18 -23.07 -1.91
CA LEU A 169 -1.38 -22.86 -1.10
C LEU A 169 -2.68 -22.81 -1.92
N TYR A 170 -2.59 -22.54 -3.22
CA TYR A 170 -3.74 -22.52 -4.10
C TYR A 170 -4.27 -23.95 -4.34
N GLN A 171 -5.58 -24.13 -4.17
CA GLN A 171 -6.30 -25.41 -4.33
C GLN A 171 -7.21 -25.38 -5.56
#